data_AF-A0A7Y8LDS7-F1
#
_entry.id   AF-A0A7Y8LDS7-F1
#
_cell.length_a   1.000
_cell.length_b   1.000
_cell.length_c   1.000
_cell.angle_alpha   90.00
_cell.angle_beta   90.00
_cell.angle_gamma   90.00
#
_symmetry.space_group_name_H-M   'P 1'
#
loop_
_entity.id
_entity.type
_entity.pdbx_description
1 polymer ?
#
loop_
_entity_poly.entity_id
_entity_poly.type
_entity_poly.pdbx_seq_one_letter_code
_entity_poly.pdbx_strand_id
1 'polypeptide(L)'
;MELPSRINEFLKSCENCGRCKRVCPFLYTYGTPDKIISETPEKVFFCSNCKACDTVCKERLNPSEALFEMKTMLLRSGNYPPEIKNALNSASAYAMRGHNFPFVYYSSSTDTVFWPGCGLAGTNPEIVKKTIRLLSKSLNKRVGLVLDCCFDPLYQLGDIDSVKEAAERIQERLKNNKITNVITGCTNCRKSLSIHLPDIEVEHIFEVLDKSFELRTPNSNFQKFFLHHPCPSFSSENIRQNAKTIMQLTDSENSRPTCCGHGGGVSSLSPELSKKFTDKVINASKDNPIVTYCMGCKGKFLENGKKAYHLLELMTGVKLIEKPVTSGKKWVNRFIFASTQRFNLKKLLFGINVIFLIILTTYLRNKGYISTEGILNFIKQYKVLAPLLFILIYAIGPSLFIPSLPLTLGAGFLWGPFWGVIFSITGATTGASVAFLISRYLIGDTIKKRFGYDRSKWLKEKVEKHGWKAVAFARLLPVLPFPVLNYMFGVTPISFLHYLWATFVFMLPACIAYVAFGSSMGELILKGNVKGLIIGIIIASVAFLLPFALKPLVKKVSSHKDN
;
A
#
# COMPACT_ATOMS: atom_id res chain seq x y z
N MET A 1 -14.37 8.52 -48.75
CA MET A 1 -14.82 8.29 -47.36
C MET A 1 -15.52 9.56 -46.93
N GLU A 2 -16.78 9.47 -46.51
CA GLU A 2 -17.56 10.64 -46.09
C GLU A 2 -17.02 11.16 -44.76
N LEU A 3 -16.73 12.46 -44.68
CA LEU A 3 -16.20 13.07 -43.46
C LEU A 3 -17.31 13.26 -42.42
N PRO A 4 -17.04 13.03 -41.13
CA PRO A 4 -17.97 13.37 -40.05
C PRO A 4 -18.46 14.82 -40.11
N SER A 5 -19.72 15.05 -39.72
CA SER A 5 -20.37 16.37 -39.77
C SER A 5 -19.53 17.47 -39.10
N ARG A 6 -18.91 17.18 -37.96
CA ARG A 6 -18.09 18.13 -37.21
C ARG A 6 -16.79 18.49 -37.95
N ILE A 7 -16.18 17.55 -38.68
CA ILE A 7 -15.04 17.85 -39.54
C ILE A 7 -15.48 18.76 -40.70
N ASN A 8 -16.61 18.46 -41.34
CA ASN A 8 -17.14 19.30 -42.42
C ASN A 8 -17.46 20.73 -41.95
N GLU A 9 -18.08 20.88 -40.78
CA GLU A 9 -18.35 22.18 -40.17
C GLU A 9 -17.07 22.95 -39.85
N PHE A 10 -16.06 22.27 -39.29
CA PHE A 10 -14.76 22.85 -39.02
C PHE A 10 -14.07 23.36 -40.29
N LEU A 11 -14.06 22.56 -41.37
CA LEU A 11 -13.45 22.93 -42.64
C LEU A 11 -14.14 24.11 -43.30
N LYS A 12 -15.47 24.20 -43.22
CA LYS A 12 -16.24 25.34 -43.75
C LYS A 12 -15.97 26.64 -42.99
N SER A 13 -15.68 26.54 -41.70
CA SER A 13 -15.57 27.71 -40.82
C SER A 13 -14.13 28.17 -40.58
N CYS A 14 -13.12 27.34 -40.86
CA CYS A 14 -11.72 27.68 -40.61
C CYS A 14 -11.17 28.65 -41.68
N GLU A 15 -10.85 29.88 -41.27
CA GLU A 15 -10.25 30.90 -42.16
C GLU A 15 -8.76 30.64 -42.52
N ASN A 16 -8.14 29.57 -42.04
CA ASN A 16 -6.70 29.29 -42.26
C ASN A 16 -5.76 30.46 -41.84
N CYS A 17 -6.13 31.21 -40.80
CA CYS A 17 -5.38 32.42 -40.37
C CYS A 17 -4.00 32.14 -39.72
N GLY A 18 -3.64 30.88 -39.50
CA GLY A 18 -2.32 30.48 -38.97
C GLY A 18 -2.03 30.76 -37.49
N ARG A 19 -2.95 31.37 -36.72
CA ARG A 19 -2.73 31.68 -35.28
C ARG A 19 -2.37 30.44 -34.45
N CYS A 20 -3.01 29.31 -34.73
CA CYS A 20 -2.76 28.03 -34.07
C CYS A 20 -1.31 27.52 -34.25
N LYS A 21 -0.64 27.87 -35.36
CA LYS A 21 0.76 27.50 -35.63
C LYS A 21 1.73 28.16 -34.64
N ARG A 22 1.43 29.37 -34.18
CA ARG A 22 2.29 30.14 -33.26
C ARG A 22 2.39 29.49 -31.88
N VAL A 23 1.37 28.73 -31.46
CA VAL A 23 1.34 28.10 -30.14
C VAL A 23 1.71 26.61 -30.15
N CYS A 24 1.77 25.97 -31.31
CA CYS A 24 1.88 24.53 -31.43
C CYS A 24 3.00 24.12 -32.41
N PRO A 25 4.13 23.56 -31.92
CA PRO A 25 5.19 22.99 -32.76
C PRO A 25 4.70 22.01 -33.84
N PHE A 26 3.67 21.21 -33.55
CA PHE A 26 3.07 20.29 -34.52
C PHE A 26 2.45 21.05 -35.71
N LEU A 27 1.59 22.03 -35.44
CA LEU A 27 0.95 22.83 -36.48
C LEU A 27 1.94 23.77 -37.19
N TYR A 28 2.97 24.22 -36.47
CA TYR A 28 4.08 24.94 -37.11
C TYR A 28 4.76 24.08 -38.18
N THR A 29 4.99 22.80 -37.88
CA THR A 29 5.70 21.86 -38.75
C THR A 29 4.85 21.36 -39.92
N TYR A 30 3.60 20.97 -39.66
CA TYR A 30 2.76 20.28 -40.67
C TYR A 30 1.65 21.13 -41.28
N GLY A 31 1.39 22.34 -40.78
CA GLY A 31 0.36 23.23 -41.33
C GLY A 31 -0.82 23.48 -40.39
N THR A 32 -1.80 24.22 -40.89
CA THR A 32 -3.04 24.49 -40.16
C THR A 32 -3.92 23.24 -40.11
N PRO A 33 -4.83 23.13 -39.12
CA PRO A 33 -5.68 21.96 -38.96
C PRO A 33 -6.53 21.63 -40.20
N ASP A 34 -7.05 22.64 -40.92
CA ASP A 34 -7.82 22.48 -42.15
C ASP A 34 -6.99 21.83 -43.27
N LYS A 35 -5.75 22.30 -43.47
CA LYS A 35 -4.80 21.72 -44.45
C LYS A 35 -4.38 20.32 -44.07
N ILE A 36 -4.11 20.08 -42.78
CA ILE A 36 -3.77 18.73 -42.32
C ILE A 36 -4.92 17.77 -42.59
N ILE A 37 -6.16 18.14 -42.24
CA ILE A 37 -7.35 17.31 -42.45
C ILE A 37 -7.60 17.04 -43.94
N SER A 38 -7.39 18.05 -44.81
CA SER A 38 -7.76 17.97 -46.23
C SER A 38 -6.66 17.39 -47.12
N GLU A 39 -5.39 17.67 -46.82
CA GLU A 39 -4.25 17.37 -47.69
C GLU A 39 -3.34 16.26 -47.13
N THR A 40 -3.16 16.19 -45.80
CA THR A 40 -2.22 15.24 -45.15
C THR A 40 -2.81 14.61 -43.88
N PRO A 41 -3.99 13.94 -43.99
CA PRO A 41 -4.78 13.53 -42.82
C PRO A 41 -4.03 12.57 -41.90
N GLU A 42 -3.07 11.78 -42.39
CA GLU A 42 -2.24 10.90 -41.56
C GLU A 42 -1.35 11.66 -40.55
N LYS A 43 -1.09 12.95 -40.75
CA LYS A 43 -0.31 13.75 -39.79
C LYS A 43 -1.05 14.00 -38.47
N VAL A 44 -2.36 13.77 -38.40
CA VAL A 44 -3.13 13.92 -37.14
C VAL A 44 -2.59 13.04 -36.00
N PHE A 45 -1.93 11.92 -36.29
CA PHE A 45 -1.31 11.07 -35.28
C PHE A 45 -0.14 11.73 -34.53
N PHE A 46 0.46 12.80 -35.06
CA PHE A 46 1.46 13.61 -34.36
C PHE A 46 0.84 14.75 -33.53
N CYS A 47 -0.49 14.89 -33.53
CA CYS A 47 -1.19 15.82 -32.64
C CYS A 47 -1.26 15.24 -31.22
N SER A 48 -0.87 16.04 -30.24
CA SER A 48 -0.94 15.66 -28.81
C SER A 48 -2.32 15.81 -28.16
N ASN A 49 -3.33 16.24 -28.92
CA ASN A 49 -4.70 16.53 -28.44
C ASN A 49 -4.72 17.47 -27.21
N CYS A 50 -3.78 18.42 -27.16
CA CYS A 50 -3.53 19.24 -25.98
C CYS A 50 -4.44 20.47 -25.84
N LYS A 51 -5.32 20.75 -26.81
CA LYS A 51 -6.22 21.93 -26.86
C LYS A 51 -5.55 23.31 -26.96
N ALA A 52 -4.23 23.40 -27.10
CA ALA A 52 -3.55 24.69 -27.20
C ALA A 52 -4.04 25.53 -28.40
N CYS A 53 -4.34 24.90 -29.55
CA CYS A 53 -4.85 25.60 -30.73
C CYS A 53 -6.26 26.18 -30.54
N ASP A 54 -7.10 25.55 -29.72
CA ASP A 54 -8.47 25.98 -29.46
C ASP A 54 -8.46 27.34 -28.76
N THR A 55 -7.54 27.51 -27.79
CA THR A 55 -7.44 28.73 -26.98
C THR A 55 -6.98 29.98 -27.75
N VAL A 56 -6.49 29.82 -28.98
CA VAL A 56 -6.05 30.93 -29.85
C VAL A 56 -6.83 31.02 -31.15
N CYS A 57 -7.86 30.19 -31.33
CA CYS A 57 -8.69 30.21 -32.51
C CYS A 57 -9.52 31.51 -32.56
N LYS A 58 -9.35 32.30 -33.64
CA LYS A 58 -10.07 33.56 -33.83
C LYS A 58 -11.59 33.33 -33.93
N GLU A 59 -11.97 32.30 -34.68
CA GLU A 59 -13.37 31.92 -34.94
C GLU A 59 -13.98 31.06 -33.81
N ARG A 60 -13.28 30.91 -32.68
CA ARG A 60 -13.72 30.11 -31.52
C ARG A 60 -14.10 28.65 -31.86
N LEU A 61 -13.50 28.10 -32.91
CA LEU A 61 -13.62 26.69 -33.27
C LEU A 61 -12.78 25.81 -32.32
N ASN A 62 -12.99 24.48 -32.41
CA ASN A 62 -12.22 23.47 -31.67
C ASN A 62 -11.31 22.64 -32.61
N PRO A 63 -10.21 23.20 -33.15
CA PRO A 63 -9.33 22.46 -34.04
C PRO A 63 -8.76 21.17 -33.43
N SER A 64 -8.54 21.12 -32.12
CA SER A 64 -8.05 19.91 -31.46
C SER A 64 -9.05 18.75 -31.54
N GLU A 65 -10.35 19.06 -31.52
CA GLU A 65 -11.42 18.06 -31.63
C GLU A 65 -11.58 17.59 -33.07
N ALA A 66 -11.51 18.49 -34.05
CA ALA A 66 -11.52 18.12 -35.47
C ALA A 66 -10.34 17.20 -35.84
N LEU A 67 -9.13 17.53 -35.36
CA LEU A 67 -7.94 16.67 -35.53
C LEU A 67 -8.09 15.32 -34.84
N PHE A 68 -8.72 15.29 -33.65
CA PHE A 68 -8.95 14.06 -32.90
C PHE A 68 -9.98 13.15 -33.58
N GLU A 69 -11.03 13.72 -34.13
CA GLU A 69 -12.07 12.99 -34.86
C GLU A 69 -11.52 12.39 -36.16
N MET A 70 -10.72 13.16 -36.91
CA MET A 70 -9.98 12.64 -38.07
C MET A 70 -9.08 11.46 -37.67
N LYS A 71 -8.35 11.59 -36.55
CA LYS A 71 -7.50 10.52 -36.00
C LYS A 71 -8.29 9.24 -35.73
N THR A 72 -9.43 9.33 -35.05
CA THR A 72 -10.29 8.18 -34.75
C THR A 72 -10.90 7.58 -36.02
N MET A 73 -11.30 8.40 -36.99
CA MET A 73 -11.83 7.92 -38.27
C MET A 73 -10.79 7.11 -39.05
N LEU A 74 -9.56 7.63 -39.19
CA LEU A 74 -8.46 6.92 -39.86
C LEU A 74 -8.11 5.61 -39.16
N LEU A 75 -8.15 5.60 -37.83
CA LEU A 75 -7.89 4.40 -37.05
C LEU A 75 -8.95 3.32 -37.29
N ARG A 76 -10.24 3.70 -37.28
CA ARG A 76 -11.35 2.77 -37.56
C ARG A 76 -11.33 2.24 -38.99
N SER A 77 -10.94 3.06 -39.96
CA SER A 77 -10.86 2.64 -41.36
C SER A 77 -9.59 1.86 -41.68
N GLY A 78 -8.66 1.70 -40.73
CA GLY A 78 -7.35 1.08 -40.96
C GLY A 78 -6.40 1.91 -41.85
N ASN A 79 -6.73 3.18 -42.12
CA ASN A 79 -5.99 4.05 -43.03
C ASN A 79 -4.92 4.85 -42.28
N TYR A 80 -3.89 4.15 -41.78
CA TYR A 80 -2.77 4.79 -41.09
C TYR A 80 -1.44 4.09 -41.37
N PRO A 81 -0.31 4.82 -41.30
CA PRO A 81 1.01 4.26 -41.54
C PRO A 81 1.40 3.14 -40.55
N PRO A 82 2.27 2.18 -40.94
CA PRO A 82 2.70 1.08 -40.07
C PRO A 82 3.28 1.51 -38.72
N GLU A 83 3.91 2.68 -38.63
CA GLU A 83 4.47 3.23 -37.39
C GLU A 83 3.39 3.47 -36.34
N ILE A 84 2.19 3.85 -36.77
CA ILE A 84 1.03 4.05 -35.90
C ILE A 84 0.57 2.71 -35.31
N LYS A 85 0.62 1.62 -36.10
CA LYS A 85 0.31 0.27 -35.62
C LYS A 85 1.23 -0.14 -34.48
N ASN A 86 2.53 0.15 -34.58
CA ASN A 86 3.50 -0.17 -33.53
C ASN A 86 3.26 0.66 -32.25
N ALA A 87 2.91 1.94 -32.40
CA ALA A 87 2.53 2.78 -31.27
C ALA A 87 1.24 2.28 -30.58
N LEU A 88 0.23 1.88 -31.36
CA LEU A 88 -1.01 1.30 -30.86
C LEU A 88 -0.78 -0.01 -30.12
N ASN A 89 -0.01 -0.95 -30.71
CA ASN A 89 0.33 -2.21 -30.07
C ASN A 89 1.05 -1.99 -28.72
N SER A 90 1.97 -1.02 -28.68
CA SER A 90 2.69 -0.66 -27.46
C SER A 90 1.77 -0.06 -26.40
N ALA A 91 0.88 0.86 -26.80
CA ALA A 91 -0.11 1.47 -25.92
C ALA A 91 -1.12 0.45 -25.39
N SER A 92 -1.62 -0.44 -26.25
CA SER A 92 -2.53 -1.52 -25.89
C SER A 92 -1.88 -2.51 -24.93
N ALA A 93 -0.66 -2.97 -25.23
CA ALA A 93 0.07 -3.87 -24.33
C ALA A 93 0.34 -3.23 -22.96
N TYR A 94 0.63 -1.92 -22.92
CA TYR A 94 0.78 -1.19 -21.67
C TYR A 94 -0.54 -1.10 -20.88
N ALA A 95 -1.63 -0.71 -21.55
CA ALA A 95 -2.93 -0.54 -20.94
C ALA A 95 -3.48 -1.87 -20.43
N MET A 96 -3.47 -2.91 -21.26
CA MET A 96 -3.95 -4.25 -20.94
C MET A 96 -3.17 -4.89 -19.81
N ARG A 97 -1.83 -4.78 -19.77
CA ARG A 97 -1.06 -5.26 -18.62
C ARG A 97 -1.43 -4.50 -17.35
N GLY A 98 -1.64 -3.19 -17.44
CA GLY A 98 -2.07 -2.37 -16.29
C GLY A 98 -3.48 -2.69 -15.80
N HIS A 99 -4.33 -3.20 -16.68
CA HIS A 99 -5.74 -3.55 -16.44
C HIS A 99 -5.97 -4.98 -15.98
N ASN A 100 -4.94 -5.82 -16.03
CA ASN A 100 -5.01 -7.23 -15.69
C ASN A 100 -4.13 -7.59 -14.48
N PHE A 101 -4.36 -8.78 -13.94
CA PHE A 101 -3.49 -9.36 -12.92
C PHE A 101 -2.06 -9.47 -13.47
N PRO A 102 -1.00 -9.19 -12.68
CA PRO A 102 -0.98 -8.86 -11.25
C PRO A 102 -1.04 -7.36 -10.92
N PHE A 103 -1.29 -6.47 -11.88
CA PHE A 103 -1.23 -5.03 -11.65
C PHE A 103 -2.55 -4.45 -11.14
N VAL A 104 -3.67 -5.06 -11.54
CA VAL A 104 -5.01 -4.57 -11.20
C VAL A 104 -5.43 -4.86 -9.76
N TYR A 105 -5.72 -3.84 -8.96
CA TYR A 105 -6.15 -4.01 -7.56
C TYR A 105 -7.28 -3.05 -7.22
N TYR A 106 -8.31 -3.56 -6.54
CA TYR A 106 -9.42 -2.77 -6.03
C TYR A 106 -9.60 -3.09 -4.54
N SER A 107 -9.64 -2.06 -3.70
CA SER A 107 -10.00 -2.20 -2.29
C SER A 107 -11.52 -2.20 -2.11
N SER A 108 -12.07 -3.13 -1.33
CA SER A 108 -13.51 -3.33 -1.14
C SER A 108 -14.09 -2.76 0.17
N SER A 109 -13.34 -1.93 0.89
CA SER A 109 -13.69 -1.51 2.26
C SER A 109 -14.23 -0.08 2.39
N THR A 110 -14.29 0.67 1.29
CA THR A 110 -14.65 2.10 1.25
C THR A 110 -15.34 2.44 -0.08
N ASP A 111 -16.28 3.38 -0.05
CA ASP A 111 -16.95 3.94 -1.25
C ASP A 111 -16.04 4.90 -2.05
N THR A 112 -14.99 5.42 -1.41
CA THR A 112 -14.09 6.44 -1.92
C THR A 112 -12.70 5.87 -2.08
N VAL A 113 -12.12 5.98 -3.27
CA VAL A 113 -10.80 5.42 -3.57
C VAL A 113 -9.86 6.44 -4.19
N PHE A 114 -8.57 6.28 -3.91
CA PHE A 114 -7.52 6.99 -4.62
C PHE A 114 -7.05 6.18 -5.84
N TRP A 115 -7.10 6.81 -7.01
CA TRP A 115 -6.60 6.32 -8.28
C TRP A 115 -5.32 7.09 -8.65
N PRO A 116 -4.13 6.61 -8.26
CA PRO A 116 -2.88 7.34 -8.48
C PRO A 116 -2.51 7.46 -9.95
N GLY A 117 -3.03 6.58 -10.81
CA GLY A 117 -2.56 6.43 -12.18
C GLY A 117 -1.18 5.76 -12.24
N CYS A 118 -0.82 5.31 -13.45
CA CYS A 118 0.33 4.43 -13.64
C CYS A 118 1.67 5.12 -13.39
N GLY A 119 1.77 6.43 -13.67
CA GLY A 119 2.99 7.22 -13.49
C GLY A 119 3.37 7.37 -12.02
N LEU A 120 2.45 7.78 -11.16
CA LEU A 120 2.70 7.95 -9.72
C LEU A 120 3.09 6.62 -9.06
N ALA A 121 2.31 5.57 -9.31
CA ALA A 121 2.58 4.24 -8.79
C ALA A 121 3.89 3.62 -9.32
N GLY A 122 4.27 3.93 -10.56
CA GLY A 122 5.51 3.43 -11.16
C GLY A 122 6.75 4.20 -10.77
N THR A 123 6.68 5.52 -10.63
CA THR A 123 7.87 6.32 -10.32
C THR A 123 8.26 6.21 -8.85
N ASN A 124 7.30 6.36 -7.93
CA ASN A 124 7.56 6.33 -6.49
C ASN A 124 6.33 5.84 -5.70
N PRO A 125 6.17 4.52 -5.47
CA PRO A 125 5.01 3.97 -4.75
C PRO A 125 4.72 4.59 -3.37
N GLU A 126 5.75 5.10 -2.67
CA GLU A 126 5.57 5.74 -1.36
C GLU A 126 4.73 7.02 -1.45
N ILE A 127 4.79 7.73 -2.60
CA ILE A 127 3.94 8.91 -2.82
C ILE A 127 2.46 8.54 -2.74
N VAL A 128 2.07 7.37 -3.26
CA VAL A 128 0.69 6.90 -3.27
C VAL A 128 0.23 6.62 -1.85
N LYS A 129 1.03 5.89 -1.06
CA LYS A 129 0.71 5.57 0.34
C LYS A 129 0.55 6.83 1.19
N LYS A 130 1.47 7.80 1.06
CA LYS A 130 1.37 9.06 1.79
C LYS A 130 0.19 9.91 1.32
N THR A 131 -0.11 9.89 0.03
CA THR A 131 -1.26 10.60 -0.53
C THR A 131 -2.59 10.05 0.00
N ILE A 132 -2.75 8.73 0.09
CA ILE A 132 -3.95 8.11 0.70
C ILE A 132 -4.13 8.54 2.16
N ARG A 133 -3.04 8.58 2.94
CA ARG A 133 -3.08 9.05 4.34
C ARG A 133 -3.48 10.53 4.41
N LEU A 134 -2.94 11.34 3.51
CA LEU A 134 -3.25 12.76 3.41
C LEU A 134 -4.72 12.98 3.07
N LEU A 135 -5.24 12.28 2.05
CA LEU A 135 -6.66 12.31 1.67
C LEU A 135 -7.56 11.81 2.80
N SER A 136 -7.20 10.69 3.44
CA SER A 136 -8.02 10.13 4.52
C SER A 136 -8.12 11.09 5.71
N LYS A 137 -7.02 11.79 6.02
CA LYS A 137 -6.99 12.81 7.07
C LYS A 137 -7.83 14.02 6.68
N SER A 138 -7.67 14.54 5.46
CA SER A 138 -8.33 15.79 5.06
C SER A 138 -9.83 15.60 4.85
N LEU A 139 -10.26 14.42 4.42
CA LEU A 139 -11.68 14.08 4.25
C LEU A 139 -12.33 13.51 5.51
N ASN A 140 -11.58 13.33 6.59
CA ASN A 140 -12.03 12.66 7.82
C ASN A 140 -12.75 11.31 7.56
N LYS A 141 -12.31 10.57 6.55
CA LYS A 141 -12.85 9.24 6.18
C LYS A 141 -11.75 8.34 5.65
N ARG A 142 -11.97 7.03 5.66
CA ARG A 142 -11.02 6.09 5.03
C ARG A 142 -11.10 6.21 3.52
N VAL A 143 -9.95 6.36 2.87
CA VAL A 143 -9.82 6.35 1.41
C VAL A 143 -9.12 5.07 0.98
N GLY A 144 -9.76 4.30 0.11
CA GLY A 144 -9.23 3.07 -0.46
C GLY A 144 -8.20 3.32 -1.57
N LEU A 145 -7.75 2.24 -2.21
CA LEU A 145 -6.80 2.28 -3.32
C LEU A 145 -7.34 1.46 -4.49
N VAL A 146 -7.34 2.08 -5.66
CA VAL A 146 -7.49 1.38 -6.94
C VAL A 146 -6.21 1.52 -7.75
N LEU A 147 -5.67 0.39 -8.18
CA LEU A 147 -4.61 0.30 -9.19
C LEU A 147 -5.22 -0.30 -10.44
N ASP A 148 -5.51 0.53 -11.44
CA ASP A 148 -5.97 0.08 -12.75
C ASP A 148 -5.52 1.12 -13.80
N CYS A 149 -5.49 0.73 -15.07
CA CYS A 149 -5.23 1.64 -16.18
C CYS A 149 -6.50 2.39 -16.55
N CYS A 150 -6.40 3.71 -16.77
CA CYS A 150 -7.52 4.53 -17.27
C CYS A 150 -7.63 4.56 -18.81
N PHE A 151 -6.80 3.78 -19.51
CA PHE A 151 -6.75 3.67 -20.99
C PHE A 151 -6.47 4.96 -21.76
N ASP A 152 -6.09 6.06 -21.09
CA ASP A 152 -5.71 7.32 -21.73
C ASP A 152 -4.66 7.20 -22.86
N PRO A 153 -3.63 6.33 -22.81
CA PRO A 153 -2.71 6.16 -23.94
C PRO A 153 -3.38 5.72 -25.25
N LEU A 154 -4.39 4.85 -25.17
CA LEU A 154 -5.18 4.41 -26.34
C LEU A 154 -6.14 5.50 -26.80
N TYR A 155 -6.82 6.14 -25.85
CA TYR A 155 -7.66 7.31 -26.12
C TYR A 155 -6.88 8.38 -26.89
N GLN A 156 -5.66 8.71 -26.47
CA GLN A 156 -4.83 9.74 -27.11
C GLN A 156 -4.38 9.39 -28.53
N LEU A 157 -4.24 8.10 -28.84
CA LEU A 157 -3.96 7.60 -30.19
C LEU A 157 -5.23 7.49 -31.06
N GLY A 158 -6.42 7.72 -30.50
CA GLY A 158 -7.70 7.72 -31.20
C GLY A 158 -8.45 6.40 -31.16
N ASP A 159 -7.95 5.40 -30.43
CA ASP A 159 -8.61 4.09 -30.25
C ASP A 159 -9.69 4.19 -29.15
N ILE A 160 -10.84 4.73 -29.53
CA ILE A 160 -11.98 4.94 -28.64
C ILE A 160 -12.71 3.64 -28.31
N ASP A 161 -12.69 2.68 -29.22
CA ASP A 161 -13.48 1.47 -29.09
C ASP A 161 -12.88 0.56 -28.00
N SER A 162 -11.56 0.37 -27.99
CA SER A 162 -10.87 -0.31 -26.86
C SER A 162 -11.04 0.41 -25.52
N VAL A 163 -11.13 1.75 -25.53
CA VAL A 163 -11.33 2.55 -24.32
C VAL A 163 -12.73 2.33 -23.75
N LYS A 164 -13.77 2.25 -24.60
CA LYS A 164 -15.14 1.96 -24.17
C LYS A 164 -15.26 0.57 -23.55
N GLU A 165 -14.72 -0.46 -24.20
CA GLU A 165 -14.71 -1.83 -23.66
C GLU A 165 -13.97 -1.92 -22.31
N ALA A 166 -12.90 -1.16 -22.14
CA ALA A 166 -12.20 -1.08 -20.87
C ALA A 166 -13.03 -0.34 -19.80
N ALA A 167 -13.71 0.73 -20.19
CA ALA A 167 -14.55 1.51 -19.28
C ALA A 167 -15.70 0.68 -18.71
N GLU A 168 -16.37 -0.13 -19.53
CA GLU A 168 -17.42 -1.06 -19.07
C GLU A 168 -16.90 -2.00 -17.98
N ARG A 169 -15.72 -2.60 -18.20
CA ARG A 169 -15.07 -3.47 -17.21
C ARG A 169 -14.66 -2.73 -15.94
N ILE A 170 -14.17 -1.49 -16.06
CA ILE A 170 -13.84 -0.64 -14.91
C ILE A 170 -15.12 -0.33 -14.12
N GLN A 171 -16.21 0.04 -14.80
CA GLN A 171 -17.50 0.34 -14.17
C GLN A 171 -18.03 -0.85 -13.40
N GLU A 172 -17.98 -2.06 -13.98
CA GLU A 172 -18.38 -3.29 -13.31
C GLU A 172 -17.53 -3.56 -12.06
N ARG A 173 -16.20 -3.40 -12.15
CA ARG A 173 -15.30 -3.58 -11.00
C ARG A 173 -15.56 -2.57 -9.89
N LEU A 174 -15.80 -1.30 -10.23
CA LEU A 174 -16.15 -0.26 -9.26
C LEU A 174 -17.46 -0.59 -8.56
N LYS A 175 -18.50 -0.99 -9.31
CA LYS A 175 -19.80 -1.41 -8.79
C LYS A 175 -19.68 -2.62 -7.86
N ASN A 176 -18.96 -3.67 -8.27
CA ASN A 176 -18.75 -4.87 -7.47
C ASN A 176 -18.00 -4.60 -6.15
N ASN A 177 -17.17 -3.56 -6.13
CA ASN A 177 -16.47 -3.11 -4.92
C ASN A 177 -17.21 -1.99 -4.17
N LYS A 178 -18.43 -1.62 -4.58
CA LYS A 178 -19.25 -0.56 -3.99
C LYS A 178 -18.55 0.81 -3.96
N ILE A 179 -17.77 1.11 -4.99
CA ILE A 179 -17.05 2.37 -5.13
C ILE A 179 -17.89 3.34 -5.95
N THR A 180 -18.17 4.51 -5.39
CA THR A 180 -18.94 5.60 -6.05
C THR A 180 -18.11 6.84 -6.30
N ASN A 181 -17.00 7.01 -5.57
CA ASN A 181 -16.17 8.20 -5.60
C ASN A 181 -14.71 7.84 -5.92
N VAL A 182 -14.16 8.41 -6.99
CA VAL A 182 -12.80 8.18 -7.46
C VAL A 182 -12.00 9.48 -7.42
N ILE A 183 -11.01 9.55 -6.55
CA ILE A 183 -10.07 10.67 -6.47
C ILE A 183 -8.81 10.31 -7.24
N THR A 184 -8.53 11.03 -8.30
CA THR A 184 -7.39 10.77 -9.18
C THR A 184 -6.15 11.57 -8.78
N GLY A 185 -4.96 10.98 -8.90
CA GLY A 185 -3.68 11.67 -8.75
C GLY A 185 -3.11 12.21 -10.06
N CYS A 186 -3.80 11.99 -11.18
CA CYS A 186 -3.34 12.28 -12.53
C CYS A 186 -4.46 12.95 -13.32
N THR A 187 -4.15 14.07 -13.98
CA THR A 187 -5.12 14.83 -14.79
C THR A 187 -5.59 14.09 -16.04
N ASN A 188 -4.76 13.21 -16.62
CA ASN A 188 -5.21 12.32 -17.71
C ASN A 188 -6.24 11.30 -17.19
N CYS A 189 -6.01 10.72 -16.00
CA CYS A 189 -6.96 9.79 -15.40
C CYS A 189 -8.27 10.50 -15.07
N ARG A 190 -8.21 11.72 -14.50
CA ARG A 190 -9.39 12.58 -14.29
C ARG A 190 -10.18 12.76 -15.59
N LYS A 191 -9.52 13.17 -16.67
CA LYS A 191 -10.17 13.38 -17.97
C LYS A 191 -10.80 12.10 -18.51
N SER A 192 -10.02 11.02 -18.63
CA SER A 192 -10.47 9.77 -19.25
C SER A 192 -11.63 9.16 -18.49
N LEU A 193 -11.49 9.01 -17.17
CA LEU A 193 -12.51 8.36 -16.34
C LEU A 193 -13.81 9.18 -16.32
N SER A 194 -13.76 10.51 -16.26
CA SER A 194 -14.97 11.34 -16.30
C SER A 194 -15.72 11.30 -17.64
N ILE A 195 -15.03 11.08 -18.75
CA ILE A 195 -15.68 10.93 -20.06
C ILE A 195 -16.39 9.58 -20.16
N HIS A 196 -15.82 8.54 -19.57
CA HIS A 196 -16.23 7.15 -19.82
C HIS A 196 -16.97 6.48 -18.65
N LEU A 197 -17.05 7.12 -17.48
CA LEU A 197 -17.75 6.61 -16.28
C LEU A 197 -18.73 7.67 -15.74
N PRO A 198 -19.87 7.92 -16.41
CA PRO A 198 -20.79 8.99 -16.04
C PRO A 198 -21.45 8.77 -14.66
N ASP A 199 -21.57 7.53 -14.20
CA ASP A 199 -22.21 7.17 -12.93
C ASP A 199 -21.26 7.25 -11.72
N ILE A 200 -20.00 7.61 -11.94
CA ILE A 200 -18.96 7.67 -10.91
C ILE A 200 -18.54 9.11 -10.72
N GLU A 201 -18.52 9.56 -9.47
CA GLU A 201 -17.97 10.87 -9.14
C GLU A 201 -16.44 10.82 -9.25
N VAL A 202 -15.88 11.38 -10.32
CA VAL A 202 -14.45 11.40 -10.59
C VAL A 202 -13.90 12.81 -10.36
N GLU A 203 -13.08 12.96 -9.32
CA GLU A 203 -12.40 14.21 -8.98
C GLU A 203 -10.88 14.07 -9.10
N HIS A 204 -10.17 15.17 -9.24
CA HIS A 204 -8.72 15.23 -9.09
C HIS A 204 -8.38 15.62 -7.66
N ILE A 205 -7.27 15.12 -7.14
CA ILE A 205 -6.81 15.38 -5.78
C ILE A 205 -6.80 16.87 -5.40
N PHE A 206 -6.49 17.77 -6.34
CA PHE A 206 -6.48 19.22 -6.05
C PHE A 206 -7.87 19.86 -6.01
N GLU A 207 -8.90 19.25 -6.60
CA GLU A 207 -10.29 19.69 -6.42
C GLU A 207 -10.79 19.34 -5.01
N VAL A 208 -10.23 18.28 -4.42
CA VAL A 208 -10.62 17.75 -3.11
C VAL A 208 -9.85 18.43 -1.96
N LEU A 209 -8.53 18.57 -2.09
CA LEU A 209 -7.66 19.04 -0.99
C LEU A 209 -7.84 20.51 -0.63
N ASP A 210 -8.30 21.33 -1.57
CA ASP A 210 -8.57 22.76 -1.35
C ASP A 210 -9.57 23.01 -0.21
N LYS A 211 -10.54 22.10 -0.04
CA LYS A 211 -11.61 22.23 0.96
C LYS A 211 -11.17 21.94 2.41
N SER A 212 -9.94 21.46 2.65
CA SER A 212 -9.60 20.76 3.90
C SER A 212 -8.16 20.95 4.41
N PHE A 213 -7.29 21.63 3.66
CA PHE A 213 -5.88 21.68 3.97
C PHE A 213 -5.47 23.10 4.36
N GLU A 214 -5.43 23.38 5.67
CA GLU A 214 -4.53 24.43 6.19
C GLU A 214 -3.12 24.06 5.73
N LEU A 215 -2.61 24.85 4.79
CA LEU A 215 -1.36 24.61 4.07
C LEU A 215 -0.20 24.54 5.06
N ARG A 216 0.20 23.33 5.46
CA ARG A 216 1.52 23.12 6.08
C ARG A 216 2.56 23.52 5.04
N THR A 217 3.19 24.67 5.29
CA THR A 217 4.33 25.20 4.57
C THR A 217 5.36 24.10 4.29
N PRO A 218 5.75 23.86 3.03
CA PRO A 218 7.00 23.18 2.75
C PRO A 218 8.10 23.94 3.50
N ASN A 219 9.02 23.22 4.15
CA ASN A 219 10.17 23.82 4.82
C ASN A 219 10.75 24.94 3.95
N SER A 220 10.80 26.13 4.55
CA SER A 220 11.23 27.42 4.01
C SER A 220 12.68 27.36 3.54
N ASN A 221 12.92 26.84 2.33
CA ASN A 221 14.17 27.01 1.60
C ASN A 221 14.08 26.66 0.10
N PHE A 222 12.89 26.72 -0.48
CA PHE A 222 12.73 26.39 -1.90
C PHE A 222 12.91 27.62 -2.78
N GLN A 223 13.84 27.50 -3.73
CA GLN A 223 14.14 28.46 -4.79
C GLN A 223 12.90 28.86 -5.60
N LYS A 224 12.98 29.99 -6.30
CA LYS A 224 12.02 30.42 -7.33
C LYS A 224 11.72 29.26 -8.29
N PHE A 225 10.48 28.79 -8.33
CA PHE A 225 10.04 27.70 -9.20
C PHE A 225 9.31 28.21 -10.44
N PHE A 226 9.24 27.37 -11.47
CA PHE A 226 8.34 27.56 -12.60
C PHE A 226 7.20 26.52 -12.54
N LEU A 227 5.96 26.98 -12.41
CA LEU A 227 4.80 26.08 -12.40
C LEU A 227 4.37 25.72 -13.83
N HIS A 228 4.53 24.44 -14.19
CA HIS A 228 4.06 23.87 -15.44
C HIS A 228 2.69 23.20 -15.29
N HIS A 229 1.68 23.79 -15.94
CA HIS A 229 0.35 23.22 -16.05
C HIS A 229 0.27 22.20 -17.22
N PRO A 230 0.03 20.89 -16.95
CA PRO A 230 -0.09 19.86 -17.98
C PRO A 230 -1.35 20.05 -18.83
N CYS A 231 -1.31 19.59 -20.07
CA CYS A 231 -2.36 19.85 -21.05
C CYS A 231 -3.81 19.47 -20.67
N PRO A 232 -4.13 18.37 -19.95
CA PRO A 232 -5.54 18.11 -19.63
C PRO A 232 -6.12 19.15 -18.69
N SER A 233 -5.26 19.88 -17.97
CA SER A 233 -5.73 20.96 -17.11
C SER A 233 -6.33 22.12 -17.89
N PHE A 234 -6.18 22.24 -19.23
CA PHE A 234 -6.89 23.27 -20.03
C PHE A 234 -8.38 23.33 -19.72
N SER A 235 -9.01 22.17 -19.49
CA SER A 235 -10.44 22.04 -19.23
C SER A 235 -10.83 22.17 -17.75
N SER A 236 -9.89 22.47 -16.85
CA SER A 236 -10.17 22.64 -15.42
C SER A 236 -9.38 23.83 -14.84
N GLU A 237 -10.04 24.97 -14.70
CA GLU A 237 -9.48 26.15 -14.03
C GLU A 237 -9.26 25.87 -12.53
N ASN A 238 -10.18 25.17 -11.87
CA ASN A 238 -10.07 24.85 -10.44
C ASN A 238 -8.78 24.09 -10.11
N ILE A 239 -8.43 23.05 -10.89
CA ILE A 239 -7.16 22.34 -10.69
C ILE A 239 -5.96 23.27 -10.82
N ARG A 240 -5.99 24.24 -11.75
CA ARG A 240 -4.90 25.20 -11.95
C ARG A 240 -4.79 26.17 -10.78
N GLN A 241 -5.90 26.76 -10.35
CA GLN A 241 -5.91 27.69 -9.22
C GLN A 241 -5.46 27.00 -7.94
N ASN A 242 -6.00 25.82 -7.65
CA ASN A 242 -5.65 25.07 -6.44
C ASN A 242 -4.17 24.65 -6.46
N ALA A 243 -3.61 24.29 -7.62
CA ALA A 243 -2.17 24.03 -7.75
C ALA A 243 -1.31 25.27 -7.45
N LYS A 244 -1.77 26.48 -7.82
CA LYS A 244 -1.07 27.74 -7.50
C LYS A 244 -1.16 28.06 -6.01
N THR A 245 -2.35 27.95 -5.43
CA THR A 245 -2.59 28.19 -3.99
C THR A 245 -1.75 27.27 -3.13
N ILE A 246 -1.71 25.97 -3.47
CA ILE A 246 -0.89 24.97 -2.77
C ILE A 246 0.59 25.33 -2.79
N MET A 247 1.06 25.93 -3.88
CA MET A 247 2.46 26.30 -4.06
C MET A 247 2.83 27.66 -3.42
N GLN A 248 1.87 28.40 -2.83
CA GLN A 248 2.09 29.73 -2.22
C GLN A 248 2.92 30.66 -3.12
N LEU A 249 2.57 30.71 -4.40
CA LEU A 249 3.33 31.38 -5.43
C LEU A 249 3.21 32.91 -5.33
N THR A 250 3.97 33.54 -4.44
CA THR A 250 4.10 35.01 -4.39
C THR A 250 5.17 35.53 -5.37
N ASP A 251 6.16 34.70 -5.76
CA ASP A 251 7.34 35.12 -6.57
C ASP A 251 7.65 34.25 -7.81
N SER A 252 6.73 33.40 -8.29
CA SER A 252 7.02 32.51 -9.44
C SER A 252 6.47 32.98 -10.78
N GLU A 253 7.22 32.78 -11.85
CA GLU A 253 6.70 32.86 -13.22
C GLU A 253 5.75 31.67 -13.48
N ASN A 254 4.54 31.95 -13.99
CA ASN A 254 3.51 30.94 -14.21
C ASN A 254 3.26 30.68 -15.72
N SER A 255 3.15 29.40 -16.09
CA SER A 255 2.81 29.02 -17.47
C SER A 255 1.30 29.10 -17.74
N ARG A 256 0.92 29.33 -19.00
CA ARG A 256 -0.37 28.85 -19.49
C ARG A 256 -0.27 27.33 -19.66
N PRO A 257 -1.38 26.56 -19.53
CA PRO A 257 -1.35 25.14 -19.84
C PRO A 257 -0.69 24.90 -21.20
N THR A 258 0.28 24.00 -21.25
CA THR A 258 1.11 23.80 -22.44
C THR A 258 1.46 22.32 -22.58
N CYS A 259 1.60 21.84 -23.81
CA CYS A 259 2.06 20.47 -24.05
C CYS A 259 3.55 20.33 -23.75
N CYS A 260 3.93 19.33 -22.95
CA CYS A 260 5.33 18.97 -22.68
C CYS A 260 5.95 18.03 -23.73
N GLY A 261 5.16 17.55 -24.70
CA GLY A 261 5.62 16.61 -25.73
C GLY A 261 5.60 15.13 -25.33
N HIS A 262 5.13 14.77 -24.14
CA HIS A 262 5.05 13.37 -23.68
C HIS A 262 3.84 12.60 -24.24
N GLY A 263 2.65 13.22 -24.26
CA GLY A 263 1.40 12.54 -24.63
C GLY A 263 1.12 12.49 -26.13
N GLY A 264 0.02 11.83 -26.51
CA GLY A 264 -0.50 11.82 -27.87
C GLY A 264 0.23 10.94 -28.87
N GLY A 265 1.08 10.02 -28.40
CA GLY A 265 1.97 9.23 -29.25
C GLY A 265 3.18 10.00 -29.77
N VAL A 266 3.23 11.33 -29.61
CA VAL A 266 4.29 12.19 -30.16
C VAL A 266 5.67 11.79 -29.69
N SER A 267 5.85 11.47 -28.41
CA SER A 267 7.15 11.04 -27.87
C SER A 267 7.70 9.78 -28.53
N SER A 268 6.83 8.91 -29.02
CA SER A 268 7.18 7.63 -29.63
C SER A 268 7.27 7.73 -31.15
N LEU A 269 6.36 8.50 -31.78
CA LEU A 269 6.25 8.64 -33.23
C LEU A 269 7.22 9.68 -33.79
N SER A 270 7.53 10.75 -33.05
CA SER A 270 8.47 11.78 -33.46
C SER A 270 9.22 12.37 -32.26
N PRO A 271 10.36 11.77 -31.87
CA PRO A 271 11.20 12.27 -30.80
C PRO A 271 11.66 13.73 -31.03
N GLU A 272 11.91 14.11 -32.28
CA GLU A 272 12.27 15.48 -32.65
C GLU A 272 11.14 16.48 -32.34
N LEU A 273 9.92 16.19 -32.79
CA LEU A 273 8.76 17.03 -32.48
C LEU A 273 8.47 17.08 -30.98
N SER A 274 8.58 15.94 -30.30
CA SER A 274 8.46 15.84 -28.84
C SER A 274 9.46 16.76 -28.13
N LYS A 275 10.71 16.82 -28.62
CA LYS A 275 11.74 17.73 -28.12
C LYS A 275 11.35 19.19 -28.33
N LYS A 276 10.82 19.59 -29.50
CA LYS A 276 10.36 20.98 -29.75
C LYS A 276 9.28 21.43 -28.75
N PHE A 277 8.35 20.54 -28.37
CA PHE A 277 7.39 20.83 -27.30
C PHE A 277 8.06 20.98 -25.93
N THR A 278 9.02 20.11 -25.63
CA THR A 278 9.75 20.12 -24.35
C THR A 278 10.58 21.39 -24.21
N ASP A 279 11.37 21.72 -25.23
CA ASP A 279 12.25 22.90 -25.29
C ASP A 279 11.46 24.19 -25.08
N LYS A 280 10.25 24.30 -25.66
CA LYS A 280 9.37 25.45 -25.43
C LYS A 280 9.06 25.69 -23.96
N VAL A 281 8.84 24.62 -23.18
CA VAL A 281 8.57 24.73 -21.73
C VAL A 281 9.86 24.99 -20.95
N ILE A 282 10.94 24.30 -21.29
CA ILE A 282 12.25 24.48 -20.64
C ILE A 282 12.74 25.92 -20.82
N ASN A 283 12.69 26.46 -22.03
CA ASN A 283 13.11 27.84 -22.33
C ASN A 283 12.25 28.86 -21.57
N ALA A 284 10.93 28.63 -21.47
CA ALA A 284 10.05 29.49 -20.68
C ALA A 284 10.36 29.45 -19.18
N SER A 285 10.91 28.33 -18.67
CA SER A 285 11.28 28.19 -17.25
C SER A 285 12.61 28.85 -16.87
N LYS A 286 13.42 29.29 -17.85
CA LYS A 286 14.78 29.85 -17.64
C LYS A 286 15.60 28.91 -16.75
N ASP A 287 16.21 29.42 -15.68
CA ASP A 287 17.00 28.63 -14.71
C ASP A 287 16.15 27.97 -13.62
N ASN A 288 14.90 28.39 -13.44
CA ASN A 288 14.04 27.92 -12.34
C ASN A 288 13.69 26.43 -12.50
N PRO A 289 13.78 25.59 -11.45
CA PRO A 289 13.30 24.22 -11.51
C PRO A 289 11.79 24.17 -11.82
N ILE A 290 11.36 23.13 -12.54
CA ILE A 290 9.95 23.00 -12.96
C ILE A 290 9.16 22.19 -11.92
N VAL A 291 8.04 22.73 -11.45
CA VAL A 291 7.06 21.97 -10.68
C VAL A 291 5.86 21.67 -11.58
N THR A 292 5.38 20.42 -11.56
CA THR A 292 4.19 20.01 -12.29
C THR A 292 3.38 19.00 -11.49
N TYR A 293 2.15 18.73 -11.91
CA TYR A 293 1.28 17.72 -11.33
C TYR A 293 0.88 16.65 -12.36
N CYS A 294 1.79 16.41 -13.31
CA CYS A 294 1.73 15.27 -14.21
C CYS A 294 3.09 14.56 -14.22
N MET A 295 3.09 13.29 -13.80
CA MET A 295 4.32 12.49 -13.72
C MET A 295 4.98 12.26 -15.09
N GLY A 296 4.19 12.25 -16.18
CA GLY A 296 4.71 12.18 -17.55
C GLY A 296 5.48 13.44 -17.93
N CYS A 297 4.93 14.62 -17.62
CA CYS A 297 5.60 15.90 -17.84
C CYS A 297 6.92 15.97 -17.06
N LYS A 298 6.89 15.61 -15.77
CA LYS A 298 8.10 15.54 -14.93
C LYS A 298 9.16 14.64 -15.56
N GLY A 299 8.78 13.42 -15.94
CA GLY A 299 9.71 12.47 -16.57
C GLY A 299 10.38 13.06 -17.81
N LYS A 300 9.60 13.75 -18.66
CA LYS A 300 10.10 14.35 -19.89
C LYS A 300 11.09 15.50 -19.64
N PHE A 301 10.86 16.33 -18.63
CA PHE A 301 11.81 17.39 -18.26
C PHE A 301 13.12 16.81 -17.71
N LEU A 302 13.03 15.77 -16.87
CA LEU A 302 14.23 15.08 -16.34
C LEU A 302 15.05 14.40 -17.44
N GLU A 303 14.40 13.79 -18.44
CA GLU A 303 15.05 13.20 -19.62
C GLU A 303 15.84 14.25 -20.43
N ASN A 304 15.45 15.52 -20.36
CA ASN A 304 16.10 16.64 -21.04
C ASN A 304 16.98 17.49 -20.09
N GLY A 305 17.40 16.91 -18.94
CA GLY A 305 18.33 17.55 -18.02
C GLY A 305 17.76 18.68 -17.16
N LYS A 306 16.47 19.00 -17.28
CA LYS A 306 15.84 20.06 -16.48
C LYS A 306 15.37 19.50 -15.14
N LYS A 307 15.83 20.09 -14.03
CA LYS A 307 15.34 19.76 -12.68
C LYS A 307 13.83 19.93 -12.62
N ALA A 308 13.12 18.86 -12.27
CA ALA A 308 11.67 18.87 -12.20
C ALA A 308 11.11 18.02 -11.05
N TYR A 309 10.02 18.50 -10.46
CA TYR A 309 9.37 17.89 -9.30
C TYR A 309 7.87 17.72 -9.53
N HIS A 310 7.30 16.67 -8.94
CA HIS A 310 5.86 16.49 -8.90
C HIS A 310 5.31 17.17 -7.65
N LEU A 311 4.19 17.91 -7.76
CA LEU A 311 3.65 18.67 -6.63
C LEU A 311 3.34 17.77 -5.42
N LEU A 312 2.79 16.57 -5.64
CA LEU A 312 2.59 15.59 -4.56
C LEU A 312 3.90 15.12 -3.89
N GLU A 313 5.05 15.18 -4.54
CA GLU A 313 6.32 14.81 -3.89
C GLU A 313 6.69 15.84 -2.83
N LEU A 314 6.50 17.12 -3.17
CA LEU A 314 6.69 18.26 -2.28
C LEU A 314 5.69 18.21 -1.12
N MET A 315 4.40 18.00 -1.42
CA MET A 315 3.34 17.96 -0.40
C MET A 315 3.47 16.80 0.60
N THR A 316 3.96 15.64 0.14
CA THR A 316 4.06 14.44 1.00
C THR A 316 5.43 14.28 1.67
N GLY A 317 6.43 15.10 1.31
CA GLY A 317 7.80 15.00 1.80
C GLY A 317 8.40 13.60 1.58
N VAL A 318 8.10 12.97 0.44
CA VAL A 318 8.81 11.74 0.03
C VAL A 318 10.20 12.09 -0.50
N LYS A 319 11.09 11.09 -0.56
CA LYS A 319 12.36 11.26 -1.25
C LYS A 319 12.10 11.69 -2.70
N LEU A 320 12.67 12.84 -3.08
CA LEU A 320 12.53 13.41 -4.42
C LEU A 320 13.26 12.53 -5.44
N ILE A 321 12.60 12.25 -6.56
CA ILE A 321 13.21 11.55 -7.68
C ILE A 321 13.74 12.57 -8.69
N GLU A 322 15.06 12.74 -8.76
CA GLU A 322 15.72 13.76 -9.58
C GLU A 322 16.29 13.23 -10.90
N LYS A 323 16.17 11.93 -11.14
CA LYS A 323 16.59 11.27 -12.39
C LYS A 323 15.40 10.54 -13.02
N PRO A 324 15.34 10.45 -14.36
CA PRO A 324 14.24 9.76 -15.03
C PRO A 324 14.24 8.27 -14.64
N VAL A 325 13.06 7.75 -14.31
CA VAL A 325 12.88 6.33 -13.99
C VAL A 325 12.54 5.58 -15.26
N THR A 326 13.33 4.56 -15.59
CA THR A 326 13.13 3.73 -16.78
C THR A 326 11.80 2.99 -16.73
N SER A 327 11.25 2.65 -17.90
CA SER A 327 9.99 1.91 -18.02
C SER A 327 10.03 0.57 -17.28
N GLY A 328 11.14 -0.17 -17.36
CA GLY A 328 11.34 -1.43 -16.63
C GLY A 328 11.27 -1.25 -15.11
N LYS A 329 11.94 -0.22 -14.57
CA LYS A 329 11.88 0.08 -13.13
C LYS A 329 10.49 0.52 -12.68
N LYS A 330 9.78 1.31 -13.51
CA LYS A 330 8.37 1.66 -13.25
C LYS A 330 7.49 0.41 -13.18
N TRP A 331 7.72 -0.58 -14.05
CA TRP A 331 7.02 -1.85 -14.02
C TRP A 331 7.27 -2.65 -12.74
N VAL A 332 8.54 -2.81 -12.35
CA VAL A 332 8.92 -3.50 -11.10
C VAL A 332 8.28 -2.83 -9.89
N ASN A 333 8.33 -1.49 -9.83
CA ASN A 333 7.71 -0.72 -8.75
C ASN A 333 6.19 -0.98 -8.67
N ARG A 334 5.47 -0.97 -9.80
CA ARG A 334 4.03 -1.26 -9.83
C ARG A 334 3.73 -2.70 -9.41
N PHE A 335 4.52 -3.66 -9.87
CA PHE A 335 4.35 -5.08 -9.53
C PHE A 335 4.52 -5.29 -8.02
N ILE A 336 5.64 -4.83 -7.45
CA ILE A 336 5.91 -4.92 -6.02
C ILE A 336 4.78 -4.23 -5.25
N PHE A 337 4.39 -3.02 -5.67
CA PHE A 337 3.36 -2.27 -4.97
C PHE A 337 2.01 -3.02 -4.97
N ALA A 338 1.52 -3.45 -6.12
CA ALA A 338 0.26 -4.20 -6.23
C ALA A 338 0.33 -5.54 -5.45
N SER A 339 1.46 -6.24 -5.49
CA SER A 339 1.66 -7.48 -4.73
C SER A 339 1.62 -7.23 -3.22
N THR A 340 2.24 -6.15 -2.73
CA THR A 340 2.20 -5.80 -1.29
C THR A 340 0.80 -5.38 -0.80
N GLN A 341 -0.11 -4.98 -1.69
CA GLN A 341 -1.50 -4.71 -1.33
C GLN A 341 -2.34 -5.99 -1.18
N ARG A 342 -1.98 -7.05 -1.93
CA ARG A 342 -2.69 -8.34 -1.88
C ARG A 342 -2.13 -9.27 -0.82
N PHE A 343 -0.81 -9.41 -0.80
CA PHE A 343 -0.13 -10.37 0.03
C PHE A 343 0.52 -9.68 1.21
N ASN A 344 0.14 -10.12 2.42
CA ASN A 344 0.88 -9.77 3.60
C ASN A 344 2.13 -10.66 3.65
N LEU A 345 3.26 -10.15 3.15
CA LEU A 345 4.53 -10.89 3.06
C LEU A 345 4.92 -11.54 4.41
N LYS A 346 4.57 -10.91 5.54
CA LYS A 346 4.82 -11.49 6.86
C LYS A 346 3.97 -12.72 7.14
N LYS A 347 2.71 -12.74 6.70
CA LYS A 347 1.85 -13.93 6.79
C LYS A 347 2.34 -15.05 5.86
N LEU A 348 2.80 -14.70 4.66
CA LEU A 348 3.36 -15.66 3.71
C LEU A 348 4.66 -16.29 4.25
N LEU A 349 5.60 -15.46 4.72
CA LEU A 349 6.85 -15.93 5.33
C LEU A 349 6.61 -16.78 6.57
N PHE A 350 5.61 -16.41 7.40
CA PHE A 350 5.16 -17.23 8.51
C PHE A 350 4.65 -18.60 8.04
N GLY A 351 3.80 -18.63 7.00
CA GLY A 351 3.32 -19.87 6.40
C GLY A 351 4.46 -20.75 5.86
N ILE A 352 5.43 -20.16 5.16
CA ILE A 352 6.61 -20.87 4.64
C ILE A 352 7.46 -21.45 5.78
N ASN A 353 7.67 -20.68 6.86
CA ASN A 353 8.43 -21.14 8.01
C ASN A 353 7.74 -22.32 8.72
N VAL A 354 6.42 -22.26 8.89
CA VAL A 354 5.63 -23.36 9.46
C VAL A 354 5.76 -24.62 8.60
N ILE A 355 5.64 -24.50 7.27
CA ILE A 355 5.80 -25.64 6.34
C ILE A 355 7.21 -26.22 6.43
N PHE A 356 8.25 -25.37 6.45
CA PHE A 356 9.64 -25.82 6.60
C PHE A 356 9.87 -26.60 7.91
N LEU A 357 9.36 -26.09 9.05
CA LEU A 357 9.47 -26.78 10.34
C LEU A 357 8.74 -28.12 10.34
N ILE A 358 7.57 -28.22 9.68
CA ILE A 358 6.83 -29.50 9.52
C ILE A 358 7.66 -30.50 8.71
N ILE A 359 8.21 -30.07 7.57
CA ILE A 359 9.04 -30.92 6.71
C ILE A 359 10.29 -31.39 7.46
N LEU A 360 10.99 -30.47 8.14
CA LEU A 360 12.19 -30.78 8.92
C LEU A 360 11.90 -31.77 10.05
N THR A 361 10.82 -31.55 10.80
CA THR A 361 10.44 -32.44 11.91
C THR A 361 10.07 -33.84 11.39
N THR A 362 9.35 -33.90 10.26
CA THR A 362 8.98 -35.18 9.62
C THR A 362 10.22 -35.92 9.09
N TYR A 363 11.16 -35.19 8.48
CA TYR A 363 12.43 -35.74 8.01
C TYR A 363 13.27 -36.30 9.17
N LEU A 364 13.43 -35.53 10.26
CA LEU A 364 14.17 -35.95 11.45
C LEU A 364 13.52 -37.14 12.16
N ARG A 365 12.18 -37.20 12.19
CA ARG A 365 11.41 -38.37 12.69
C ARG A 365 11.66 -39.60 11.83
N ASN A 366 11.58 -39.48 10.51
CA ASN A 366 11.79 -40.60 9.58
C ASN A 366 13.22 -41.13 9.62
N LYS A 367 14.22 -40.29 9.93
CA LYS A 367 15.61 -40.69 10.15
C LYS A 367 15.88 -41.31 11.53
N GLY A 368 14.88 -41.39 12.40
CA GLY A 368 15.00 -41.99 13.74
C GLY A 368 15.66 -41.10 14.79
N TYR A 369 16.10 -39.88 14.44
CA TYR A 369 16.67 -38.91 15.39
C TYR A 369 15.64 -38.40 16.40
N ILE A 370 14.36 -38.36 16.02
CA ILE A 370 13.23 -38.03 16.89
C ILE A 370 12.34 -39.28 17.02
N SER A 371 12.84 -40.28 17.75
CA SER A 371 12.06 -41.45 18.16
C SER A 371 11.70 -41.32 19.65
N THR A 372 10.54 -41.85 20.05
CA THR A 372 10.10 -41.87 21.45
C THR A 372 11.13 -42.58 22.33
N GLU A 373 11.69 -43.69 21.83
CA GLU A 373 12.75 -44.47 22.50
C GLU A 373 14.06 -43.70 22.60
N GLY A 374 14.49 -42.98 21.54
CA GLY A 374 15.70 -42.17 21.55
C GLY A 374 15.62 -41.02 22.56
N ILE A 375 14.48 -40.34 22.64
CA ILE A 375 14.25 -39.26 23.61
C ILE A 375 14.26 -39.82 25.04
N LEU A 376 13.56 -40.94 25.29
CA LEU A 376 13.53 -41.57 26.62
C LEU A 376 14.91 -42.08 27.03
N ASN A 377 15.68 -42.67 26.11
CA ASN A 377 17.06 -43.11 26.37
C ASN A 377 17.99 -41.93 26.67
N PHE A 378 17.90 -40.85 25.90
CA PHE A 378 18.67 -39.62 26.16
C PHE A 378 18.36 -39.05 27.55
N ILE A 379 17.09 -38.98 27.95
CA ILE A 379 16.68 -38.49 29.27
C ILE A 379 17.20 -39.41 30.39
N LYS A 380 17.15 -40.73 30.20
CA LYS A 380 17.69 -41.71 31.16
C LYS A 380 19.21 -41.60 31.31
N GLN A 381 19.93 -41.43 30.19
CA GLN A 381 21.38 -41.37 30.14
C GLN A 381 21.92 -40.03 30.68
N TYR A 382 21.24 -38.92 30.39
CA TYR A 382 21.70 -37.57 30.73
C TYR A 382 20.74 -36.85 31.68
N LYS A 383 20.71 -37.31 32.95
CA LYS A 383 19.76 -36.84 33.98
C LYS A 383 19.82 -35.34 34.29
N VAL A 384 20.96 -34.67 34.07
CA VAL A 384 21.14 -33.22 34.31
C VAL A 384 21.00 -32.39 33.02
N LEU A 385 21.62 -32.85 31.94
CA LEU A 385 21.64 -32.11 30.67
C LEU A 385 20.24 -32.05 30.03
N ALA A 386 19.44 -33.11 30.13
CA ALA A 386 18.13 -33.16 29.50
C ALA A 386 17.14 -32.11 30.09
N PRO A 387 16.99 -31.97 31.42
CA PRO A 387 16.22 -30.87 32.01
C PRO A 387 16.74 -29.47 31.63
N LEU A 388 18.06 -29.27 31.59
CA LEU A 388 18.64 -27.97 31.22
C LEU A 388 18.31 -27.59 29.77
N LEU A 389 18.43 -28.53 28.84
CA LEU A 389 18.06 -28.31 27.44
C LEU A 389 16.54 -28.04 27.31
N PHE A 390 15.71 -28.76 28.06
CA PHE A 390 14.27 -28.51 28.09
C PHE A 390 13.95 -27.08 28.57
N ILE A 391 14.56 -26.64 29.67
CA ILE A 391 14.40 -25.28 30.19
C ILE A 391 14.88 -24.25 29.16
N LEU A 392 16.00 -24.50 28.47
CA LEU A 392 16.51 -23.61 27.43
C LEU A 392 15.55 -23.50 26.23
N ILE A 393 15.02 -24.63 25.77
CA ILE A 393 14.01 -24.67 24.69
C ILE A 393 12.76 -23.91 25.12
N TYR A 394 12.30 -24.08 26.35
CA TYR A 394 11.15 -23.37 26.89
C TYR A 394 11.47 -21.88 27.18
N ALA A 395 12.71 -21.52 27.45
CA ALA A 395 13.09 -20.11 27.58
C ALA A 395 13.06 -19.38 26.23
N ILE A 396 13.49 -20.04 25.15
CA ILE A 396 13.58 -19.43 23.81
C ILE A 396 12.24 -19.52 23.06
N GLY A 397 11.57 -20.68 23.14
CA GLY A 397 10.40 -21.01 22.32
C GLY A 397 9.25 -20.00 22.38
N PRO A 398 8.78 -19.56 23.56
CA PRO A 398 7.73 -18.55 23.68
C PRO A 398 8.11 -17.21 23.05
N SER A 399 9.40 -16.82 23.08
CA SER A 399 9.89 -15.62 22.37
C SER A 399 9.79 -15.77 20.85
N LEU A 400 9.85 -17.00 20.35
CA LEU A 400 9.64 -17.35 18.94
C LEU A 400 8.18 -17.69 18.61
N PHE A 401 7.23 -17.40 19.51
CA PHE A 401 5.80 -17.72 19.36
C PHE A 401 5.50 -19.23 19.24
N ILE A 402 6.41 -20.09 19.70
CA ILE A 402 6.16 -21.53 19.82
C ILE A 402 5.13 -21.75 20.95
N PRO A 403 4.05 -22.51 20.71
CA PRO A 403 3.07 -22.82 21.76
C PRO A 403 3.75 -23.49 22.96
N SER A 404 3.49 -22.98 24.17
CA SER A 404 4.09 -23.48 25.42
C SER A 404 3.35 -24.68 26.04
N LEU A 405 2.11 -24.92 25.61
CA LEU A 405 1.28 -26.01 26.12
C LEU A 405 1.90 -27.39 25.84
N PRO A 406 2.37 -27.73 24.61
CA PRO A 406 3.04 -29.00 24.35
C PRO A 406 4.27 -29.23 25.23
N LEU A 407 5.06 -28.18 25.49
CA LEU A 407 6.24 -28.27 26.35
C LEU A 407 5.83 -28.58 27.80
N THR A 408 4.80 -27.91 28.31
CA THR A 408 4.28 -28.11 29.68
C THR A 408 3.71 -29.52 29.88
N LEU A 409 2.91 -30.00 28.92
CA LEU A 409 2.39 -31.37 28.93
C LEU A 409 3.51 -32.41 28.82
N GLY A 410 4.47 -32.16 27.92
CA GLY A 410 5.64 -33.01 27.73
C GLY A 410 6.50 -33.11 28.99
N ALA A 411 6.64 -32.02 29.76
CA ALA A 411 7.38 -32.06 31.01
C ALA A 411 6.76 -33.01 32.04
N GLY A 412 5.43 -33.00 32.14
CA GLY A 412 4.68 -33.94 32.98
C GLY A 412 4.83 -35.37 32.51
N PHE A 413 4.71 -35.60 31.20
CA PHE A 413 4.89 -36.92 30.59
C PHE A 413 6.28 -37.50 30.85
N LEU A 414 7.33 -36.68 30.80
CA LEU A 414 8.73 -37.12 30.86
C LEU A 414 9.30 -37.20 32.28
N TRP A 415 8.99 -36.22 33.14
CA TRP A 415 9.60 -36.10 34.48
C TRP A 415 8.59 -36.21 35.64
N GLY A 416 7.32 -36.48 35.34
CA GLY A 416 6.26 -36.60 36.34
C GLY A 416 5.79 -35.25 36.91
N PRO A 417 4.88 -35.27 37.91
CA PRO A 417 4.16 -34.08 38.33
C PRO A 417 5.03 -33.07 39.08
N PHE A 418 5.98 -33.55 39.90
CA PHE A 418 6.83 -32.68 40.71
C PHE A 418 7.93 -32.01 39.89
N TRP A 419 8.82 -32.81 39.28
CA TRP A 419 9.93 -32.28 38.47
C TRP A 419 9.44 -31.61 37.18
N GLY A 420 8.37 -32.11 36.57
CA GLY A 420 7.75 -31.46 35.41
C GLY A 420 7.27 -30.04 35.70
N VAL A 421 6.74 -29.77 36.91
CA VAL A 421 6.34 -28.42 37.33
C VAL A 421 7.56 -27.54 37.50
N ILE A 422 8.59 -28.01 38.21
CA ILE A 422 9.83 -27.25 38.44
C ILE A 422 10.45 -26.83 37.12
N PHE A 423 10.62 -27.76 36.17
CA PHE A 423 11.24 -27.44 34.88
C PHE A 423 10.34 -26.55 34.02
N SER A 424 9.03 -26.81 33.99
CA SER A 424 8.09 -26.01 33.20
C SER A 424 7.95 -24.58 33.70
N ILE A 425 7.78 -24.36 35.01
CA ILE A 425 7.61 -23.02 35.56
C ILE A 425 8.90 -22.20 35.44
N THR A 426 10.05 -22.85 35.61
CA THR A 426 11.37 -22.21 35.43
C THR A 426 11.57 -21.79 33.98
N GLY A 427 11.33 -22.71 33.03
CA GLY A 427 11.40 -22.44 31.59
C GLY A 427 10.42 -21.35 31.13
N ALA A 428 9.15 -21.45 31.53
CA ALA A 428 8.11 -20.48 31.19
C ALA A 428 8.41 -19.08 31.75
N THR A 429 8.84 -19.00 33.01
CA THR A 429 9.17 -17.72 33.67
C THR A 429 10.42 -17.09 33.04
N THR A 430 11.43 -17.90 32.74
CA THR A 430 12.65 -17.43 32.05
C THR A 430 12.31 -16.93 30.65
N GLY A 431 11.51 -17.68 29.89
CA GLY A 431 11.11 -17.25 28.54
C GLY A 431 10.22 -16.02 28.53
N ALA A 432 9.31 -15.90 29.50
CA ALA A 432 8.53 -14.70 29.72
C ALA A 432 9.43 -13.48 29.99
N SER A 433 10.50 -13.69 30.74
CA SER A 433 11.50 -12.67 31.09
C SER A 433 12.32 -12.25 29.88
N VAL A 434 12.78 -13.21 29.07
CA VAL A 434 13.52 -12.94 27.82
C VAL A 434 12.66 -12.12 26.86
N ALA A 435 11.43 -12.53 26.58
CA ALA A 435 10.53 -11.80 25.69
C ALA A 435 10.23 -10.37 26.22
N PHE A 436 10.04 -10.22 27.53
CA PHE A 436 9.86 -8.92 28.18
C PHE A 436 11.09 -8.01 27.99
N LEU A 437 12.30 -8.52 28.21
CA LEU A 437 13.54 -7.75 28.09
C LEU A 437 13.84 -7.38 26.64
N ILE A 438 13.64 -8.31 25.69
CA ILE A 438 13.73 -8.02 24.25
C ILE A 438 12.77 -6.90 23.87
N SER A 439 11.52 -6.98 24.36
CA SER A 439 10.54 -5.93 24.13
C SER A 439 10.93 -4.59 24.74
N ARG A 440 11.54 -4.59 25.92
CA ARG A 440 11.91 -3.37 26.63
C ARG A 440 13.09 -2.66 26.00
N TYR A 441 14.12 -3.40 25.59
CA TYR A 441 15.40 -2.83 25.19
C TYR A 441 15.67 -2.87 23.68
N LEU A 442 15.11 -3.84 22.94
CA LEU A 442 15.46 -4.03 21.52
C LEU A 442 14.36 -3.57 20.56
N ILE A 443 13.10 -3.92 20.81
CA ILE A 443 12.01 -3.78 19.81
C ILE A 443 10.80 -2.96 20.28
N GLY A 444 10.89 -2.30 21.43
CA GLY A 444 9.76 -1.62 22.07
C GLY A 444 9.09 -0.55 21.19
N ASP A 445 9.88 0.26 20.48
CA ASP A 445 9.33 1.30 19.60
C ASP A 445 8.61 0.73 18.38
N THR A 446 9.09 -0.41 17.87
CA THR A 446 8.43 -1.13 16.78
C THR A 446 7.09 -1.70 17.24
N ILE A 447 7.02 -2.25 18.46
CA ILE A 447 5.79 -2.78 19.05
C ILE A 447 4.78 -1.65 19.28
N LYS A 448 5.19 -0.52 19.90
CA LYS A 448 4.32 0.65 20.13
C LYS A 448 3.72 1.18 18.83
N LYS A 449 4.52 1.32 17.77
CA LYS A 449 4.06 1.77 16.44
C LYS A 449 3.04 0.82 15.82
N ARG A 450 3.16 -0.49 16.07
CA ARG A 450 2.27 -1.53 15.49
C ARG A 450 0.97 -1.70 16.28
N PHE A 451 0.99 -1.50 17.60
CA PHE A 451 -0.18 -1.69 18.46
C PHE A 451 -1.17 -0.50 18.42
N GLY A 452 -0.72 0.64 17.90
CA GLY A 452 -1.51 1.88 17.87
C GLY A 452 -1.38 2.66 19.18
N TYR A 453 -1.50 3.99 19.08
CA TYR A 453 -1.31 4.89 20.21
C TYR A 453 -2.33 4.63 21.34
N ASP A 454 -3.62 4.55 21.01
CA ASP A 454 -4.70 4.44 22.00
C ASP A 454 -4.64 3.14 22.81
N ARG A 455 -4.36 2.00 22.16
CA ARG A 455 -4.25 0.70 22.85
C ARG A 455 -2.99 0.62 23.73
N SER A 456 -1.89 1.20 23.25
CA SER A 456 -0.64 1.26 24.02
C SER A 456 -0.81 2.16 25.25
N LYS A 457 -1.51 3.28 25.09
CA LYS A 457 -1.86 4.21 26.17
C LYS A 457 -2.77 3.55 27.22
N TRP A 458 -3.86 2.90 26.78
CA TRP A 458 -4.76 2.15 27.67
C TRP A 458 -4.01 1.08 28.49
N LEU A 459 -3.14 0.29 27.84
CA LEU A 459 -2.37 -0.74 28.52
C LEU A 459 -1.42 -0.13 29.56
N LYS A 460 -0.73 0.95 29.19
CA LYS A 460 0.18 1.68 30.07
C LYS A 460 -0.56 2.22 31.30
N GLU A 461 -1.68 2.92 31.11
CA GLU A 461 -2.50 3.48 32.20
C GLU A 461 -2.99 2.37 33.15
N LYS A 462 -3.44 1.23 32.60
CA LYS A 462 -3.95 0.13 33.43
C LYS A 462 -2.85 -0.54 34.25
N VAL A 463 -1.65 -0.66 33.68
CA VAL A 463 -0.47 -1.19 34.37
C VAL A 463 0.11 -0.19 35.37
N GLU A 464 0.09 1.11 35.09
CA GLU A 464 0.47 2.16 36.05
C GLU A 464 -0.45 2.17 37.26
N LYS A 465 -1.78 2.07 37.05
CA LYS A 465 -2.76 2.08 38.15
C LYS A 465 -2.70 0.82 39.03
N HIS A 466 -2.37 -0.34 38.47
CA HIS A 466 -2.53 -1.63 39.17
C HIS A 466 -1.23 -2.44 39.35
N GLY A 467 -0.12 -2.05 38.73
CA GLY A 467 1.19 -2.67 38.88
C GLY A 467 1.18 -4.19 38.62
N TRP A 468 1.74 -4.96 39.56
CA TRP A 468 1.81 -6.43 39.49
C TRP A 468 0.43 -7.10 39.40
N LYS A 469 -0.64 -6.46 39.89
CA LYS A 469 -2.00 -7.02 39.83
C LYS A 469 -2.50 -7.14 38.40
N ALA A 470 -2.07 -6.24 37.51
CA ALA A 470 -2.39 -6.32 36.09
C ALA A 470 -1.74 -7.55 35.44
N VAL A 471 -0.50 -7.88 35.83
CA VAL A 471 0.18 -9.10 35.37
C VAL A 471 -0.52 -10.34 35.92
N ALA A 472 -0.80 -10.36 37.23
CA ALA A 472 -1.50 -11.46 37.88
C ALA A 472 -2.83 -11.78 37.20
N PHE A 473 -3.65 -10.76 36.95
CA PHE A 473 -4.93 -10.91 36.28
C PHE A 473 -4.79 -11.46 34.85
N ALA A 474 -3.80 -10.97 34.09
CA ALA A 474 -3.52 -11.44 32.73
C ALA A 474 -2.99 -12.89 32.69
N ARG A 475 -2.36 -13.38 33.77
CA ARG A 475 -1.91 -14.78 33.87
C ARG A 475 -3.04 -15.74 34.28
N LEU A 476 -3.99 -15.27 35.09
CA LEU A 476 -5.14 -16.06 35.51
C LEU A 476 -6.23 -16.17 34.43
N LEU A 477 -6.44 -15.10 33.66
CA LEU A 477 -7.44 -15.06 32.59
C LEU A 477 -6.74 -14.98 31.23
N PRO A 478 -6.61 -16.10 30.50
CA PRO A 478 -5.88 -16.16 29.23
C PRO A 478 -6.71 -15.57 28.08
N VAL A 479 -7.02 -14.27 28.14
CA VAL A 479 -7.71 -13.53 27.08
C VAL A 479 -6.80 -13.36 25.85
N LEU A 480 -5.48 -13.33 26.07
CA LEU A 480 -4.47 -13.13 25.04
C LEU A 480 -3.43 -14.26 25.07
N PRO A 481 -2.82 -14.60 23.90
CA PRO A 481 -1.77 -15.61 23.85
C PRO A 481 -0.57 -15.23 24.72
N PHE A 482 0.02 -16.24 25.38
CA PHE A 482 1.15 -16.06 26.30
C PHE A 482 2.34 -15.27 25.72
N PRO A 483 2.85 -15.56 24.50
CA PRO A 483 3.92 -14.77 23.88
C PRO A 483 3.56 -13.29 23.72
N VAL A 484 2.32 -13.00 23.29
CA VAL A 484 1.84 -11.64 23.04
C VAL A 484 1.86 -10.82 24.33
N LEU A 485 1.38 -11.40 25.43
CA LEU A 485 1.39 -10.74 26.74
C LEU A 485 2.80 -10.38 27.20
N ASN A 486 3.78 -11.25 26.98
CA ASN A 486 5.15 -11.02 27.43
C ASN A 486 5.77 -9.79 26.74
N TYR A 487 5.57 -9.64 25.43
CA TYR A 487 5.99 -8.46 24.68
C TYR A 487 5.18 -7.22 25.08
N MET A 488 3.87 -7.35 25.28
CA MET A 488 3.02 -6.23 25.70
C MET A 488 3.46 -5.64 27.05
N PHE A 489 3.75 -6.46 28.05
CA PHE A 489 4.22 -5.95 29.35
C PHE A 489 5.60 -5.29 29.26
N GLY A 490 6.47 -5.72 28.35
CA GLY A 490 7.80 -5.14 28.20
C GLY A 490 7.80 -3.67 27.73
N VAL A 491 6.74 -3.24 27.01
CA VAL A 491 6.55 -1.82 26.61
C VAL A 491 5.84 -0.96 27.66
N THR A 492 5.41 -1.54 28.77
CA THR A 492 4.77 -0.84 29.91
C THR A 492 5.82 -0.43 30.95
N PRO A 493 5.51 0.49 31.87
CA PRO A 493 6.45 0.96 32.90
C PRO A 493 6.62 0.01 34.09
N ILE A 494 6.00 -1.18 34.09
CA ILE A 494 6.13 -2.12 35.21
C ILE A 494 7.58 -2.50 35.47
N SER A 495 8.00 -2.61 36.74
CA SER A 495 9.36 -3.07 37.03
C SER A 495 9.51 -4.56 36.68
N PHE A 496 10.73 -4.95 36.28
CA PHE A 496 11.02 -6.34 35.90
C PHE A 496 10.71 -7.32 37.05
N LEU A 497 11.04 -6.95 38.29
CA LEU A 497 10.75 -7.78 39.46
C LEU A 497 9.24 -8.01 39.65
N HIS A 498 8.41 -6.96 39.55
CA HIS A 498 6.96 -7.10 39.64
C HIS A 498 6.38 -8.00 38.56
N TYR A 499 6.95 -7.97 37.35
CA TYR A 499 6.56 -8.87 36.28
C TYR A 499 7.03 -10.32 36.53
N LEU A 500 8.26 -10.51 37.00
CA LEU A 500 8.89 -11.80 37.21
C LEU A 500 8.14 -12.64 38.26
N TRP A 501 8.00 -12.10 39.47
CA TRP A 501 7.38 -12.86 40.56
C TRP A 501 5.88 -13.08 40.31
N ALA A 502 5.18 -12.09 39.76
CA ALA A 502 3.76 -12.25 39.44
C ALA A 502 3.56 -13.29 38.33
N THR A 503 4.44 -13.32 37.32
CA THR A 503 4.39 -14.37 36.29
C THR A 503 4.63 -15.75 36.91
N PHE A 504 5.64 -15.91 37.77
CA PHE A 504 5.94 -17.17 38.43
C PHE A 504 4.76 -17.66 39.30
N VAL A 505 4.27 -16.83 40.21
CA VAL A 505 3.23 -17.22 41.19
C VAL A 505 1.89 -17.49 40.51
N PHE A 506 1.44 -16.61 39.61
CA PHE A 506 0.09 -16.71 39.05
C PHE A 506 -0.01 -17.68 37.87
N MET A 507 1.12 -18.13 37.30
CA MET A 507 1.12 -19.25 36.35
C MET A 507 1.22 -20.62 37.02
N LEU A 508 1.72 -20.68 38.26
CA LEU A 508 1.99 -21.93 38.96
C LEU A 508 0.75 -22.86 39.05
N PRO A 509 -0.46 -22.39 39.40
CA PRO A 509 -1.63 -23.28 39.48
C PRO A 509 -1.98 -23.94 38.14
N ALA A 510 -1.96 -23.17 37.05
CA ALA A 510 -2.21 -23.68 35.71
C ALA A 510 -1.08 -24.64 35.26
N CYS A 511 0.18 -24.32 35.59
CA CYS A 511 1.33 -25.17 35.31
C CYS A 511 1.21 -26.52 36.01
N ILE A 512 0.88 -26.54 37.32
CA ILE A 512 0.64 -27.77 38.09
C ILE A 512 -0.41 -28.63 37.41
N ALA A 513 -1.51 -28.02 36.99
CA ALA A 513 -2.61 -28.76 36.40
C ALA A 513 -2.28 -29.39 35.05
N TYR A 514 -1.64 -28.63 34.15
CA TYR A 514 -1.23 -29.15 32.84
C TYR A 514 -0.12 -30.19 32.98
N VAL A 515 0.85 -29.99 33.86
CA VAL A 515 1.90 -31.00 34.10
C VAL A 515 1.31 -32.27 34.72
N ALA A 516 0.41 -32.15 35.70
CA ALA A 516 -0.28 -33.30 36.29
C ALA A 516 -1.05 -34.09 35.22
N PHE A 517 -1.79 -33.40 34.35
CA PHE A 517 -2.46 -34.02 33.21
C PHE A 517 -1.50 -34.75 32.27
N GLY A 518 -0.37 -34.10 31.91
CA GLY A 518 0.67 -34.72 31.08
C GLY A 518 1.30 -35.96 31.73
N SER A 519 1.54 -35.93 33.05
CA SER A 519 2.02 -37.07 33.82
C SER A 519 1.03 -38.23 33.82
N SER A 520 -0.25 -37.93 34.04
CA SER A 520 -1.33 -38.93 34.00
C SER A 520 -1.47 -39.59 32.62
N MET A 521 -1.30 -38.81 31.55
CA MET A 521 -1.24 -39.37 30.18
C MET A 521 -0.04 -40.30 30.00
N GLY A 522 1.12 -39.94 30.55
CA GLY A 522 2.32 -40.79 30.54
C GLY A 522 2.09 -42.12 31.27
N GLU A 523 1.47 -42.09 32.45
CA GLU A 523 1.14 -43.31 33.20
C GLU A 523 0.10 -44.19 32.48
N LEU A 524 -0.88 -43.60 31.81
CA LEU A 524 -1.86 -44.37 31.02
C LEU A 524 -1.19 -45.05 29.82
N ILE A 525 -0.45 -44.30 29.01
CA ILE A 525 0.14 -44.78 27.76
C ILE A 525 1.26 -45.81 28.03
N LEU A 526 2.02 -45.63 29.11
CA LEU A 526 3.17 -46.50 29.43
C LEU A 526 2.84 -47.63 30.41
N LYS A 527 1.82 -47.48 31.28
CA LYS A 527 1.54 -48.43 32.38
C LYS A 527 0.07 -48.91 32.46
N GLY A 528 -0.83 -48.41 31.62
CA GLY A 528 -2.25 -48.83 31.60
C GLY A 528 -3.07 -48.41 32.83
N ASN A 529 -2.58 -47.47 33.64
CA ASN A 529 -3.24 -47.09 34.91
C ASN A 529 -4.35 -46.04 34.72
N VAL A 530 -5.59 -46.50 34.66
CA VAL A 530 -6.79 -45.67 34.43
C VAL A 530 -7.10 -44.71 35.60
N LYS A 531 -6.68 -45.03 36.84
CA LYS A 531 -6.90 -44.16 38.01
C LYS A 531 -6.08 -42.86 37.93
N GLY A 532 -4.86 -42.94 37.38
CA GLY A 532 -4.02 -41.76 37.16
C GLY A 532 -4.64 -40.77 36.16
N LEU A 533 -5.29 -41.27 35.10
CA LEU A 533 -6.00 -40.46 34.11
C LEU A 533 -7.16 -39.68 34.71
N ILE A 534 -7.99 -40.34 35.53
CA ILE A 534 -9.15 -39.70 36.18
C ILE A 534 -8.68 -38.57 37.11
N ILE A 535 -7.63 -38.82 37.91
CA ILE A 535 -7.04 -37.82 38.80
C ILE A 535 -6.48 -36.63 38.01
N GLY A 536 -5.76 -36.90 36.90
CA GLY A 536 -5.20 -35.85 36.03
C GLY A 536 -6.28 -34.99 35.37
N ILE A 537 -7.37 -35.59 34.90
CA ILE A 537 -8.53 -34.90 34.32
C ILE A 537 -9.23 -34.04 35.38
N ILE A 538 -9.40 -34.56 36.60
CA ILE A 538 -10.02 -33.80 37.71
C ILE A 538 -9.17 -32.58 38.07
N ILE A 539 -7.84 -32.75 38.23
CA ILE A 539 -6.93 -31.65 38.54
C ILE A 539 -6.92 -30.60 37.42
N ALA A 540 -6.87 -31.03 36.15
CA ALA A 540 -6.94 -30.13 35.00
C ALA A 540 -8.26 -29.35 34.93
N SER A 541 -9.37 -30.03 35.18
CA SER A 541 -10.72 -29.43 35.16
C SER A 541 -10.91 -28.44 36.30
N VAL A 542 -10.48 -28.79 37.52
CA VAL A 542 -10.54 -27.92 38.70
C VAL A 542 -9.68 -26.68 38.49
N ALA A 543 -8.44 -26.83 38.02
CA ALA A 543 -7.56 -25.69 37.79
C ALA A 543 -7.96 -24.82 36.59
N PHE A 544 -8.63 -25.38 35.57
CA PHE A 544 -9.23 -24.61 34.48
C PHE A 544 -10.45 -23.80 34.94
N LEU A 545 -11.26 -24.35 35.85
CA LEU A 545 -12.45 -23.70 36.40
C LEU A 545 -12.13 -22.71 37.52
N LEU A 546 -11.02 -22.87 38.23
CA LEU A 546 -10.59 -22.03 39.36
C LEU A 546 -10.56 -20.52 39.04
N PRO A 547 -9.99 -20.05 37.89
CA PRO A 547 -9.96 -18.63 37.56
C PRO A 547 -11.36 -18.05 37.28
N PHE A 548 -12.29 -18.85 36.77
CA PHE A 548 -13.67 -18.45 36.55
C PHE A 548 -14.46 -18.40 37.85
N ALA A 549 -14.22 -19.34 38.77
CA ALA A 549 -14.80 -19.35 40.12
C ALA A 549 -14.29 -18.21 41.00
N LEU A 550 -13.03 -17.78 40.84
CA LEU A 550 -12.41 -16.67 41.57
C LEU A 550 -12.77 -15.29 40.98
N LYS A 551 -13.37 -15.23 39.80
CA LYS A 551 -13.78 -13.99 39.09
C LYS A 551 -14.65 -13.04 39.94
N PRO A 552 -15.63 -13.50 40.75
CA PRO A 552 -16.45 -12.62 41.60
C PRO A 552 -15.65 -12.03 42.77
N LEU A 553 -14.74 -12.81 43.37
CA LEU A 553 -13.90 -12.41 44.50
C LEU A 553 -12.86 -11.36 44.09
N VAL A 554 -12.23 -11.53 42.93
CA VAL A 554 -11.25 -10.57 42.40
C VAL A 554 -11.93 -9.23 42.03
N LYS A 555 -13.16 -9.27 41.51
CA LYS A 555 -13.96 -8.04 41.29
C LYS A 555 -14.28 -7.31 42.59
N LYS A 556 -14.62 -8.04 43.66
CA LYS A 556 -15.01 -7.48 44.97
C LYS A 556 -13.81 -6.85 45.71
N VAL A 557 -12.61 -7.40 45.54
CA VAL A 557 -11.36 -6.83 46.09
C VAL A 557 -10.87 -5.62 45.31
N SER A 558 -11.20 -5.49 44.01
CA SER A 558 -10.85 -4.30 43.22
C SER A 558 -11.82 -3.12 43.43
N SER A 559 -13.04 -3.36 43.90
CA SER A 559 -14.06 -2.31 44.14
C SER A 559 -14.00 -1.69 45.54
N HIS A 560 -13.27 -2.27 46.50
CA HIS A 560 -13.21 -1.79 47.88
C HIS A 560 -12.07 -0.79 48.17
N LYS A 561 -11.41 -0.24 47.15
CA LYS A 561 -10.33 0.77 47.31
C LYS A 561 -10.51 2.06 46.50
N ASP A 562 -11.68 2.26 45.90
CA ASP A 562 -12.05 3.51 45.21
C ASP A 562 -13.07 4.32 46.05
N ASN A 563 -13.04 4.21 47.39
CA ASN A 563 -13.68 5.16 48.32
C ASN A 563 -12.60 5.85 49.17
#